data_AF-A0A3D5L4P6-F1
#
_entry.id   AF-A0A3D5L4P6-F1
#
_cell.length_a   1.000
_cell.length_b   1.000
_cell.length_c   1.000
_cell.angle_alpha   90.00
_cell.angle_beta   90.00
_cell.angle_gamma   90.00
#
_symmetry.space_group_name_H-M   'P 1'
#
loop_
_entity.id
_entity.type
_entity.pdbx_description
1 polymer ?
#
loop_
_entity_poly.entity_id
_entity_poly.type
_entity_poly.pdbx_seq_one_letter_code
_entity_poly.pdbx_strand_id
1 'polypeptide(L)'
;MLQIELNMYQAVAVAALVLLLGRFLVSKIPFLTKYCIPEPVVGGVVYAVVHLILRSAGILEISFDNTLQSFFMTVFFCSVGYTACFRLLKKGGVQVLLFLLVSIIMVALQNGLGAVLAGAFHLDPRLGLAVGSIPMVGGHGTAGAFGPVLEEAGVVGANAVAIASATFGLVAGCVIGGPLAYRRIHSLNLKSTETATGSDEVKVDKNEVTGAIDSRRFLDGALYLAIAIGAGTIVSLFLNKLMTFPSYIGAMVVAAIIRNVVDATHKD
;
A
#
# COMPACT_ATOMS: atom_id res chain seq x y z
N MET A 1 -4.52 -14.44 31.42
CA MET A 1 -4.14 -14.19 30.02
C MET A 1 -2.63 -14.14 29.92
N LEU A 2 -2.03 -15.05 29.16
CA LEU A 2 -0.59 -15.03 28.90
C LEU A 2 -0.29 -13.86 27.94
N GLN A 3 0.71 -13.04 28.24
CA GLN A 3 1.15 -11.96 27.36
C GLN A 3 2.50 -12.33 26.76
N ILE A 4 2.57 -12.34 25.43
CA ILE A 4 3.79 -12.63 24.69
C ILE A 4 4.12 -11.41 23.84
N GLU A 5 5.26 -10.77 24.14
CA GLU A 5 5.79 -9.69 23.32
C GLU A 5 6.82 -10.27 22.36
N LEU A 6 6.51 -10.23 21.07
CA LEU A 6 7.41 -10.71 20.03
C LEU A 6 8.34 -9.60 19.60
N ASN A 7 9.64 -9.85 19.75
CA ASN A 7 10.66 -8.94 19.26
C ASN A 7 10.66 -8.86 17.72
N MET A 8 11.42 -7.90 17.18
CA MET A 8 11.54 -7.67 15.74
C MET A 8 11.77 -8.93 14.90
N TYR A 9 12.67 -9.83 15.32
CA TYR A 9 12.97 -11.05 14.56
C TYR A 9 11.82 -12.06 14.60
N GLN A 10 11.21 -12.23 15.77
CA GLN A 10 10.07 -13.12 15.95
C GLN A 10 8.82 -12.62 15.22
N ALA A 11 8.58 -11.30 15.22
CA ALA A 11 7.48 -10.68 14.50
C ALA A 11 7.60 -10.94 12.98
N VAL A 12 8.81 -10.82 12.40
CA VAL A 12 9.05 -11.16 11.00
C VAL A 12 8.84 -12.63 10.72
N ALA A 13 9.32 -13.52 11.60
CA ALA A 13 9.11 -14.95 11.43
C ALA A 13 7.61 -15.29 11.40
N VAL A 14 6.82 -14.72 12.31
CA VAL A 14 5.36 -14.88 12.32
C VAL A 14 4.73 -14.29 11.05
N ALA A 15 5.12 -13.08 10.63
CA ALA A 15 4.61 -12.47 9.41
C ALA A 15 4.90 -13.33 8.17
N ALA A 16 6.08 -13.94 8.06
CA ALA A 16 6.45 -14.85 6.99
C ALA A 16 5.59 -16.14 7.01
N LEU A 17 5.38 -16.74 8.17
CA LEU A 17 4.50 -17.91 8.32
C LEU A 17 3.06 -17.60 7.94
N VAL A 18 2.55 -16.44 8.35
CA VAL A 18 1.21 -15.95 8.00
C VAL A 18 1.08 -15.72 6.49
N LEU A 19 2.11 -15.17 5.85
CA LEU A 19 2.14 -15.03 4.40
C LEU A 19 2.13 -16.38 3.68
N LEU A 20 2.95 -17.34 4.13
CA LEU A 20 2.99 -18.69 3.57
C LEU A 20 1.64 -19.40 3.71
N LEU A 21 0.97 -19.23 4.85
CA LEU A 21 -0.39 -19.72 5.06
C LEU A 21 -1.37 -19.08 4.06
N GLY A 22 -1.30 -17.76 3.88
CA GLY A 22 -2.09 -17.04 2.89
C GLY A 22 -1.88 -17.57 1.48
N ARG A 23 -0.62 -17.76 1.06
CA ARG A 23 -0.23 -18.34 -0.23
C ARG A 23 -0.80 -19.74 -0.43
N PHE A 24 -0.66 -20.59 0.59
CA PHE A 24 -1.24 -21.93 0.57
C PHE A 24 -2.77 -21.89 0.38
N LEU A 25 -3.48 -21.06 1.14
CA LEU A 25 -4.94 -20.93 1.04
C LEU A 25 -5.39 -20.39 -0.32
N VAL A 26 -4.73 -19.35 -0.84
CA VAL A 26 -5.04 -18.80 -2.17
C VAL A 26 -4.85 -19.86 -3.26
N SER A 27 -3.79 -20.67 -3.18
CA SER A 27 -3.53 -21.77 -4.13
C SER A 27 -4.58 -22.88 -4.10
N LYS A 28 -5.25 -23.08 -2.96
CA LYS A 28 -6.24 -24.14 -2.77
C LYS A 28 -7.68 -23.69 -3.01
N ILE A 29 -7.98 -22.41 -2.84
CA ILE A 29 -9.33 -21.87 -2.92
C ILE A 29 -9.50 -21.09 -4.23
N PRO A 30 -10.20 -21.65 -5.24
CA PRO A 30 -10.34 -21.01 -6.55
C PRO A 30 -11.02 -19.64 -6.50
N PHE A 31 -11.90 -19.41 -5.52
CA PHE A 31 -12.54 -18.11 -5.30
C PHE A 31 -11.51 -17.01 -5.03
N LEU A 32 -10.52 -17.26 -4.17
CA LEU A 32 -9.51 -16.27 -3.80
C LEU A 32 -8.64 -15.90 -4.99
N THR A 33 -8.25 -16.90 -5.80
CA THR A 33 -7.48 -16.69 -7.03
C THR A 33 -8.32 -15.96 -8.09
N LYS A 34 -9.58 -16.35 -8.28
CA LYS A 34 -10.49 -15.76 -9.28
C LYS A 34 -10.73 -14.26 -9.05
N TYR A 35 -10.81 -13.82 -7.80
CA TYR A 35 -10.98 -12.41 -7.44
C TYR A 35 -9.66 -11.71 -7.13
N CYS A 36 -8.51 -12.33 -7.38
CA CYS A 36 -7.19 -11.76 -7.14
C CYS A 36 -7.02 -11.22 -5.71
N ILE A 37 -7.55 -11.93 -4.71
CA ILE A 37 -7.40 -11.52 -3.31
C ILE A 37 -5.94 -11.77 -2.89
N PRO A 38 -5.22 -10.74 -2.38
CA PRO A 38 -3.81 -10.88 -2.03
C PRO A 38 -3.55 -11.90 -0.91
N GLU A 39 -2.51 -12.71 -1.08
CA GLU A 39 -2.04 -13.70 -0.10
C GLU A 39 -1.82 -13.12 1.31
N PRO A 40 -1.19 -11.93 1.49
CA PRO A 40 -0.98 -11.36 2.82
C PRO A 40 -2.30 -11.06 3.56
N VAL A 41 -3.34 -10.67 2.83
CA VAL A 41 -4.66 -10.36 3.42
C VAL A 41 -5.34 -11.64 3.90
N VAL A 42 -5.31 -12.69 3.08
CA VAL A 42 -5.91 -13.99 3.44
C VAL A 42 -5.24 -14.56 4.68
N GLY A 43 -3.91 -14.62 4.70
CA GLY A 43 -3.15 -15.07 5.86
C GLY A 43 -3.43 -14.21 7.10
N GLY A 44 -3.37 -12.88 6.94
CA GLY A 44 -3.61 -11.92 8.01
C GLY A 44 -5.00 -12.04 8.63
N VAL A 45 -6.05 -12.26 7.83
CA VAL A 45 -7.41 -12.48 8.34
C VAL A 45 -7.50 -13.76 9.16
N VAL A 46 -6.88 -14.86 8.71
CA VAL A 46 -6.85 -16.10 9.50
C VAL A 46 -6.15 -15.87 10.84
N TYR A 47 -4.99 -15.21 10.84
CA TYR A 47 -4.29 -14.85 12.06
C TYR A 47 -5.14 -13.97 12.99
N ALA A 48 -5.77 -12.92 12.45
CA ALA A 48 -6.60 -11.99 13.22
C ALA A 48 -7.80 -12.68 13.87
N VAL A 49 -8.49 -13.59 13.18
CA VAL A 49 -9.60 -14.36 13.74
C VAL A 49 -9.13 -15.29 14.86
N VAL A 50 -8.03 -16.02 14.65
CA VAL A 50 -7.47 -16.92 15.67
C VAL A 50 -7.04 -16.14 16.91
N HIS A 51 -6.31 -15.03 16.72
CA HIS A 51 -5.87 -14.17 17.82
C HIS A 51 -7.06 -13.53 18.56
N LEU A 52 -8.09 -13.08 17.85
CA LEU A 52 -9.31 -12.55 18.44
C LEU A 52 -10.01 -13.58 19.33
N ILE A 53 -10.14 -14.84 18.86
CA ILE A 53 -10.75 -15.92 19.65
C ILE A 53 -9.93 -16.16 20.92
N LEU A 54 -8.60 -16.29 20.80
CA LEU A 54 -7.71 -16.53 21.95
C LEU A 54 -7.74 -15.39 22.97
N ARG A 55 -7.79 -14.14 22.49
CA ARG A 55 -7.88 -12.94 23.33
C ARG A 55 -9.24 -12.84 24.02
N SER A 56 -10.34 -13.08 23.29
CA SER A 56 -11.70 -13.06 23.86
C SER A 56 -11.95 -14.16 24.89
N ALA A 57 -11.27 -15.30 24.76
CA ALA A 57 -11.29 -16.39 25.74
C ALA A 57 -10.35 -16.14 26.94
N GLY A 58 -9.58 -15.05 26.95
CA GLY A 58 -8.66 -14.69 28.03
C GLY A 58 -7.40 -15.58 28.11
N ILE A 59 -7.10 -16.33 27.04
CA ILE A 59 -6.01 -17.32 27.01
C ILE A 59 -4.67 -16.62 26.72
N LEU A 60 -4.58 -15.91 25.60
CA LEU A 60 -3.34 -15.39 25.05
C LEU A 60 -3.53 -14.02 24.39
N GLU A 61 -2.62 -13.10 24.68
CA GLU A 61 -2.46 -11.83 23.98
C GLU A 61 -1.04 -11.72 23.45
N ILE A 62 -0.91 -11.61 22.13
CA ILE A 62 0.37 -11.44 21.44
C ILE A 62 0.50 -9.96 21.04
N SER A 63 1.59 -9.31 21.42
CA SER A 63 2.02 -8.00 20.92
C SER A 63 3.24 -8.14 20.02
N PHE A 64 3.43 -7.19 19.11
CA PHE A 64 4.50 -7.21 18.11
C PHE A 64 5.29 -5.91 18.11
N ASP A 65 6.59 -6.02 17.90
CA ASP A 65 7.43 -4.91 17.49
C ASP A 65 7.11 -4.51 16.02
N ASN A 66 6.66 -3.26 15.84
CA ASN A 66 6.27 -2.70 14.52
C ASN A 66 7.41 -1.93 13.83
N THR A 67 8.64 -2.00 14.32
CA THR A 67 9.79 -1.26 13.75
C THR A 67 10.01 -1.60 12.28
N LEU A 68 9.99 -2.90 11.94
CA LEU A 68 10.18 -3.33 10.55
C LEU A 68 8.98 -3.03 9.66
N GLN A 69 7.76 -2.99 10.20
CA GLN A 69 6.59 -2.55 9.43
C GLN A 69 6.79 -1.12 8.93
N SER A 70 7.20 -0.20 9.81
CA SER A 70 7.44 1.20 9.48
C SER A 70 8.62 1.37 8.51
N PHE A 71 9.69 0.60 8.73
CA PHE A 71 10.84 0.56 7.83
C PHE A 71 10.46 0.10 6.42
N PHE A 72 9.78 -1.04 6.28
CA PHE A 72 9.39 -1.58 4.99
C PHE A 72 8.34 -0.74 4.28
N MET A 73 7.42 -0.09 4.99
CA MET A 73 6.53 0.91 4.37
C MET A 73 7.33 2.05 3.75
N THR A 74 8.32 2.58 4.47
CA THR A 74 9.18 3.66 3.95
C THR A 74 9.96 3.20 2.72
N VAL A 75 10.55 2.01 2.77
CA VAL A 75 11.24 1.39 1.62
C VAL A 75 10.30 1.24 0.42
N PHE A 76 9.08 0.74 0.64
CA PHE A 76 8.08 0.53 -0.41
C PHE A 76 7.65 1.85 -1.06
N PHE A 77 7.26 2.86 -0.27
CA PHE A 77 6.84 4.14 -0.86
C PHE A 77 8.02 4.92 -1.47
N CYS A 78 9.24 4.74 -0.95
CA CYS A 78 10.44 5.25 -1.58
C CYS A 78 10.67 4.63 -2.96
N SER A 79 10.48 3.31 -3.12
CA SER A 79 10.63 2.65 -4.42
C SER A 79 9.53 3.07 -5.41
N VAL A 80 8.30 3.29 -4.94
CA VAL A 80 7.23 3.91 -5.74
C VAL A 80 7.65 5.31 -6.20
N GLY A 81 8.29 6.11 -5.35
CA GLY A 81 8.86 7.41 -5.72
C GLY A 81 9.83 7.33 -6.91
N TYR A 82 10.67 6.28 -6.98
CA TYR A 82 11.57 6.04 -8.10
C TYR A 82 10.86 5.69 -9.43
N THR A 83 9.58 5.29 -9.39
CA THR A 83 8.78 5.10 -10.60
C THR A 83 8.19 6.41 -11.14
N ALA A 84 8.22 7.50 -10.34
CA ALA A 84 7.68 8.79 -10.74
C ALA A 84 8.72 9.58 -11.55
N CYS A 85 8.63 9.52 -12.89
CA CYS A 85 9.41 10.38 -13.77
C CYS A 85 8.54 11.23 -14.71
N PHE A 86 9.01 12.45 -15.02
CA PHE A 86 8.31 13.39 -15.90
C PHE A 86 8.07 12.80 -17.30
N ARG A 87 8.93 11.89 -17.77
CA ARG A 87 8.76 11.17 -19.04
C ARG A 87 7.50 10.30 -19.03
N LEU A 88 7.29 9.51 -17.97
CA LEU A 88 6.09 8.69 -17.82
C LEU A 88 4.83 9.53 -17.61
N LEU A 89 4.94 10.62 -16.82
CA LEU A 89 3.83 11.56 -16.64
C LEU A 89 3.42 12.22 -17.96
N LYS A 90 4.40 12.61 -18.78
CA LYS A 90 4.18 13.18 -20.12
C LYS A 90 3.59 12.15 -21.09
N LYS A 91 4.03 10.88 -21.02
CA LYS A 91 3.46 9.77 -21.80
C LYS A 91 2.01 9.49 -21.44
N GLY A 92 1.67 9.57 -20.15
CA GLY A 92 0.28 9.49 -19.68
C GLY A 92 -0.57 10.71 -20.04
N GLY A 93 0.05 11.88 -20.21
CA GLY A 93 -0.55 13.07 -20.78
C GLY A 93 -1.86 13.49 -20.09
N VAL A 94 -2.90 13.74 -20.90
CA VAL A 94 -4.21 14.18 -20.42
C VAL A 94 -4.89 13.12 -19.55
N GLN A 95 -4.60 11.83 -19.74
CA GLN A 95 -5.23 10.76 -18.97
C GLN A 95 -4.82 10.80 -17.49
N VAL A 96 -3.56 11.16 -17.19
CA VAL A 96 -3.10 11.28 -15.80
C VAL A 96 -3.75 12.47 -15.09
N LEU A 97 -3.88 13.61 -15.79
CA LEU A 97 -4.58 14.78 -15.24
C LEU A 97 -6.07 14.50 -15.02
N LEU A 98 -6.72 13.81 -15.97
CA LEU A 98 -8.12 13.39 -15.83
C LEU A 98 -8.29 12.43 -14.65
N PHE A 99 -7.40 11.45 -14.51
CA PHE A 99 -7.40 10.51 -13.39
C PHE A 99 -7.22 11.24 -12.05
N LEU A 100 -6.29 12.20 -11.99
CA LEU A 100 -6.08 13.03 -10.80
C LEU A 100 -7.34 13.82 -10.46
N LEU A 101 -7.96 14.48 -11.44
CA LEU A 101 -9.19 15.25 -11.23
C LEU A 101 -10.34 14.37 -10.71
N VAL A 102 -10.57 13.22 -11.35
CA VAL A 102 -11.59 12.25 -10.92
C VAL A 102 -11.29 11.76 -9.50
N SER A 103 -10.02 11.49 -9.18
CA SER A 103 -9.61 11.05 -7.84
C SER A 103 -9.88 12.13 -6.79
N ILE A 104 -9.59 13.40 -7.07
CA ILE A 104 -9.87 14.53 -6.16
C ILE A 104 -11.38 14.64 -5.90
N ILE A 105 -12.21 14.56 -6.94
CA ILE A 105 -13.67 14.59 -6.80
C ILE A 105 -14.14 13.41 -5.96
N MET A 106 -13.62 12.20 -6.22
CA MET A 106 -13.96 11.01 -5.45
C MET A 106 -13.56 11.11 -3.98
N VAL A 107 -12.39 11.70 -3.67
CA VAL A 107 -11.96 11.97 -2.29
C VAL A 107 -12.95 12.90 -1.59
N ALA A 108 -13.34 13.99 -2.24
CA ALA A 108 -14.31 14.93 -1.67
C ALA A 108 -15.67 14.26 -1.41
N LEU A 109 -16.16 13.46 -2.35
CA LEU A 109 -17.42 12.71 -2.22
C LEU A 109 -17.35 11.65 -1.11
N GLN A 110 -16.27 10.87 -1.04
CA GLN A 110 -16.08 9.85 0.00
C GLN A 110 -16.03 10.47 1.39
N ASN A 111 -15.33 11.59 1.55
CA ASN A 111 -15.22 12.27 2.84
C ASN A 111 -16.53 12.92 3.26
N GLY A 112 -17.23 13.57 2.31
CA GLY A 112 -18.55 14.13 2.57
C GLY A 112 -19.57 13.05 2.97
N LEU A 113 -19.66 11.97 2.19
CA LEU A 113 -20.57 10.86 2.47
C LEU A 113 -20.21 10.17 3.80
N GLY A 114 -18.92 9.90 4.02
CA GLY A 114 -18.43 9.28 5.26
C GLY A 114 -18.77 10.11 6.50
N ALA A 115 -18.55 11.43 6.44
CA ALA A 115 -18.86 12.34 7.54
C ALA A 115 -20.38 12.42 7.82
N VAL A 116 -21.20 12.49 6.76
CA VAL A 116 -22.66 12.50 6.89
C VAL A 116 -23.18 11.20 7.51
N LEU A 117 -22.70 10.05 7.06
CA LEU A 117 -23.10 8.76 7.61
C LEU A 117 -22.65 8.60 9.06
N ALA A 118 -21.40 8.96 9.39
CA ALA A 118 -20.92 8.93 10.77
C ALA A 118 -21.81 9.80 11.69
N GLY A 119 -22.15 11.02 11.24
CA GLY A 119 -23.07 11.90 11.97
C GLY A 119 -24.48 11.31 12.11
N ALA A 120 -25.01 10.63 11.09
CA ALA A 120 -26.31 9.96 11.14
C ALA A 120 -26.36 8.81 12.17
N PHE A 121 -25.23 8.17 12.45
CA PHE A 121 -25.08 7.17 13.50
C PHE A 121 -24.68 7.75 14.86
N HIS A 122 -24.70 9.08 15.03
CA HIS A 122 -24.25 9.78 16.24
C HIS A 122 -22.78 9.53 16.61
N LEU A 123 -21.94 9.25 15.60
CA LEU A 123 -20.50 9.12 15.74
C LEU A 123 -19.80 10.43 15.37
N ASP A 124 -18.52 10.57 15.73
CA ASP A 124 -17.71 11.72 15.31
C ASP A 124 -17.62 11.77 13.77
N PRO A 125 -18.01 12.87 13.11
CA PRO A 125 -17.94 12.99 11.65
C PRO A 125 -16.53 12.76 11.07
N ARG A 126 -15.47 13.01 11.84
CA ARG A 126 -14.07 12.75 11.44
C ARG A 126 -13.78 11.26 11.31
N LEU A 127 -14.53 10.40 12.01
CA LEU A 127 -14.48 8.95 11.80
C LEU A 127 -14.90 8.58 10.37
N GLY A 128 -15.74 9.41 9.73
CA GLY A 128 -16.08 9.31 8.32
C GLY A 128 -14.86 9.32 7.38
N LEU A 129 -13.80 10.04 7.76
CA LEU A 129 -12.53 10.05 7.00
C LEU A 129 -11.79 8.72 7.13
N ALA A 130 -11.85 8.09 8.31
CA ALA A 130 -11.22 6.80 8.59
C ALA A 130 -11.88 5.64 7.85
N VAL A 131 -13.12 5.77 7.40
CA VAL A 131 -13.79 4.80 6.51
C VAL A 131 -13.84 5.24 5.05
N GLY A 132 -13.47 6.50 4.78
CA GLY A 132 -13.55 7.18 3.48
C GLY A 132 -12.20 7.22 2.77
N SER A 133 -11.74 8.43 2.41
CA SER A 133 -10.60 8.56 1.49
C SER A 133 -9.28 8.04 2.04
N ILE A 134 -9.06 8.14 3.36
CA ILE A 134 -7.81 7.71 4.02
C ILE A 134 -7.50 6.24 3.67
N PRO A 135 -8.39 5.27 3.92
CA PRO A 135 -8.19 3.89 3.50
C PRO A 135 -8.51 3.62 2.03
N MET A 136 -9.56 4.22 1.46
CA MET A 136 -10.10 3.78 0.15
C MET A 136 -9.30 4.29 -1.03
N VAL A 137 -8.72 5.49 -0.92
CA VAL A 137 -7.81 6.05 -1.94
C VAL A 137 -6.37 5.88 -1.50
N GLY A 138 -6.08 6.10 -0.21
CA GLY A 138 -4.72 6.07 0.32
C GLY A 138 -4.18 4.70 0.74
N GLY A 139 -5.05 3.69 0.88
CA GLY A 139 -4.67 2.32 1.28
C GLY A 139 -4.08 2.19 2.68
N HIS A 140 -3.44 1.06 2.95
CA HIS A 140 -2.85 0.73 4.26
C HIS A 140 -1.77 1.70 4.72
N GLY A 141 -1.03 2.31 3.78
CA GLY A 141 -0.01 3.31 4.11
C GLY A 141 -0.61 4.56 4.73
N THR A 142 -1.61 5.13 4.06
CA THR A 142 -2.28 6.36 4.53
C THR A 142 -3.11 6.08 5.78
N ALA A 143 -3.77 4.92 5.86
CA ALA A 143 -4.49 4.49 7.06
C ALA A 143 -3.55 4.33 8.27
N GLY A 144 -2.38 3.71 8.10
CA GLY A 144 -1.39 3.57 9.19
C GLY A 144 -0.76 4.88 9.63
N ALA A 145 -0.73 5.89 8.76
CA ALA A 145 -0.21 7.21 9.09
C ALA A 145 -1.24 8.15 9.72
N PHE A 146 -2.47 8.20 9.19
CA PHE A 146 -3.51 9.13 9.65
C PHE A 146 -4.48 8.54 10.67
N GLY A 147 -4.56 7.20 10.77
CA GLY A 147 -5.38 6.53 11.79
C GLY A 147 -5.01 6.94 13.22
N PRO A 148 -3.72 6.86 13.63
CA PRO A 148 -3.28 7.32 14.93
C PRO A 148 -3.51 8.83 15.14
N VAL A 149 -3.28 9.65 14.12
CA VAL A 149 -3.50 11.10 14.17
C VAL A 149 -4.95 11.45 14.47
N LEU A 150 -5.91 10.74 13.88
CA LEU A 150 -7.34 10.93 14.17
C LEU A 150 -7.69 10.50 15.60
N GLU A 151 -7.08 9.42 16.08
CA GLU A 151 -7.31 8.92 17.44
C GLU A 151 -6.73 9.87 18.50
N GLU A 152 -5.53 10.40 18.27
CA GLU A 152 -4.92 11.47 19.07
C GLU A 152 -5.76 12.76 19.05
N ALA A 153 -6.47 13.03 17.95
CA ALA A 153 -7.40 14.15 17.83
C ALA A 153 -8.75 13.91 18.55
N GLY A 154 -8.90 12.81 19.30
CA GLY A 154 -10.06 12.48 20.12
C GLY A 154 -11.08 11.54 19.47
N VAL A 155 -10.82 11.04 18.26
CA VAL A 155 -11.72 10.11 17.55
C VAL A 155 -11.44 8.69 18.01
N VAL A 156 -12.16 8.23 19.03
CA VAL A 156 -11.96 6.91 19.64
C VAL A 156 -12.03 5.78 18.61
N GLY A 157 -11.00 4.94 18.54
CA GLY A 157 -10.95 3.78 17.66
C GLY A 157 -10.66 4.10 16.19
N ALA A 158 -10.33 5.35 15.84
CA ALA A 158 -10.08 5.75 14.46
C ALA A 158 -8.96 4.95 13.79
N ASN A 159 -7.88 4.61 14.51
CA ASN A 159 -6.78 3.82 13.94
C ASN A 159 -7.24 2.41 13.55
N ALA A 160 -7.92 1.71 14.46
CA ALA A 160 -8.43 0.37 14.20
C ALA A 160 -9.42 0.37 13.03
N VAL A 161 -10.32 1.35 12.99
CA VAL A 161 -11.29 1.53 11.90
C VAL A 161 -10.60 1.84 10.57
N ALA A 162 -9.59 2.71 10.56
CA ALA A 162 -8.85 3.06 9.35
C ALA A 162 -8.12 1.85 8.74
N ILE A 163 -7.40 1.09 9.56
CA ILE A 163 -6.67 -0.12 9.11
C ILE A 163 -7.64 -1.21 8.64
N ALA A 164 -8.74 -1.42 9.37
CA ALA A 164 -9.77 -2.37 8.97
C ALA A 164 -10.42 -1.96 7.65
N SER A 165 -10.73 -0.67 7.49
CA SER A 165 -11.31 -0.12 6.27
C SER A 165 -10.37 -0.22 5.08
N ALA A 166 -9.06 -0.05 5.26
CA ALA A 166 -8.09 -0.24 4.18
C ALA A 166 -8.06 -1.68 3.68
N THR A 167 -8.17 -2.64 4.60
CA THR A 167 -8.26 -4.07 4.27
C THR A 167 -9.57 -4.40 3.55
N PHE A 168 -10.69 -3.87 4.06
CA PHE A 168 -11.98 -4.01 3.41
C PHE A 168 -11.99 -3.39 2.01
N GLY A 169 -11.47 -2.17 1.85
CA GLY A 169 -11.40 -1.46 0.58
C GLY A 169 -10.59 -2.21 -0.47
N LEU A 170 -9.47 -2.80 -0.06
CA LEU A 170 -8.68 -3.68 -0.93
C LEU A 170 -9.47 -4.92 -1.37
N VAL A 171 -10.14 -5.62 -0.45
CA VAL A 171 -10.94 -6.81 -0.80
C VAL A 171 -12.12 -6.43 -1.69
N ALA A 172 -12.85 -5.37 -1.37
CA ALA A 172 -13.96 -4.86 -2.17
C ALA A 172 -13.49 -4.42 -3.56
N GLY A 173 -12.34 -3.73 -3.63
CA GLY A 173 -11.69 -3.33 -4.87
C GLY A 173 -11.33 -4.51 -5.76
N CYS A 174 -10.78 -5.60 -5.19
CA CYS A 174 -10.52 -6.85 -5.90
C CYS A 174 -11.82 -7.50 -6.42
N VAL A 175 -12.86 -7.59 -5.58
CA VAL A 175 -14.15 -8.22 -5.91
C VAL A 175 -14.89 -7.48 -7.01
N ILE A 176 -14.82 -6.14 -7.04
CA ILE A 176 -15.48 -5.31 -8.06
C ILE A 176 -14.59 -5.17 -9.30
N GLY A 177 -13.30 -4.87 -9.10
CA GLY A 177 -12.34 -4.55 -10.15
C GLY A 177 -11.99 -5.73 -11.02
N GLY A 178 -11.75 -6.92 -10.44
CA GLY A 178 -11.40 -8.13 -11.18
C GLY A 178 -12.42 -8.51 -12.25
N PRO A 179 -13.71 -8.71 -11.89
CA PRO A 179 -14.77 -9.00 -12.85
C PRO A 179 -15.01 -7.90 -13.87
N LEU A 180 -14.90 -6.62 -13.46
CA LEU A 180 -15.08 -5.50 -14.36
C LEU A 180 -13.97 -5.45 -15.42
N ALA A 181 -12.71 -5.61 -15.00
CA ALA A 181 -11.57 -5.68 -15.90
C ALA A 181 -11.71 -6.86 -16.86
N TYR A 182 -12.01 -8.07 -16.34
CA TYR A 182 -12.23 -9.27 -17.14
C TYR A 182 -13.33 -9.07 -18.20
N ARG A 183 -14.49 -8.53 -17.79
CA ARG A 183 -15.61 -8.25 -18.69
C ARG A 183 -15.22 -7.25 -19.78
N ARG A 184 -14.50 -6.17 -19.44
CA ARG A 184 -14.08 -5.17 -20.41
C ARG A 184 -13.07 -5.73 -21.42
N ILE A 185 -12.06 -6.46 -20.94
CA ILE A 185 -11.06 -7.13 -21.79
C ILE A 185 -11.75 -8.05 -22.81
N HIS A 186 -12.65 -8.92 -22.36
CA HIS A 186 -13.38 -9.83 -23.26
C HIS A 186 -14.37 -9.12 -24.19
N SER A 187 -15.16 -8.16 -23.67
CA SER A 187 -16.16 -7.47 -24.49
C SER A 187 -15.57 -6.60 -25.59
N LEU A 188 -14.38 -6.05 -25.37
CA LEU A 188 -13.67 -5.18 -26.31
C LEU A 188 -12.64 -5.95 -27.13
N ASN A 189 -12.54 -7.28 -26.96
CA ASN A 189 -11.51 -8.13 -27.58
C ASN A 189 -10.09 -7.55 -27.43
N LEU A 190 -9.79 -6.99 -26.25
CA LEU A 190 -8.48 -6.42 -25.97
C LEU A 190 -7.47 -7.57 -25.92
N LYS A 191 -6.51 -7.54 -26.84
CA LYS A 191 -5.41 -8.49 -26.86
C LYS A 191 -4.22 -7.84 -26.18
N SER A 192 -3.58 -8.58 -25.28
CA SER A 192 -2.25 -8.22 -24.80
C SER A 192 -1.31 -8.11 -26.00
N THR A 193 -0.70 -6.95 -26.19
CA THR A 193 0.38 -6.79 -27.19
C THR A 193 1.70 -7.33 -26.63
N GLU A 194 1.78 -7.57 -25.32
CA GLU A 194 2.84 -8.34 -24.68
C GLU A 194 2.65 -9.81 -25.02
N THR A 195 3.62 -10.40 -25.71
CA THR A 195 3.65 -11.83 -26.06
C THR A 195 3.60 -12.64 -24.78
N ALA A 196 2.48 -13.33 -24.53
CA ALA A 196 2.36 -14.28 -23.45
C ALA A 196 3.21 -15.53 -23.73
N THR A 197 4.50 -15.50 -23.40
CA THR A 197 5.23 -16.73 -23.11
C THR A 197 4.86 -17.14 -21.69
N GLY A 198 4.12 -18.24 -21.57
CA GLY A 198 3.85 -18.88 -20.29
C GLY A 198 5.14 -19.26 -19.57
N SER A 199 5.06 -19.26 -18.24
CA SER A 199 6.09 -19.68 -17.27
C SER A 199 7.45 -18.96 -17.37
N ASP A 200 7.75 -18.23 -16.30
CA ASP A 200 9.03 -17.62 -15.95
C ASP A 200 9.54 -16.46 -16.84
N GLU A 201 9.89 -15.39 -16.14
CA GLU A 201 10.49 -14.13 -16.62
C GLU A 201 9.56 -13.15 -17.35
N VAL A 202 9.23 -12.07 -16.63
CA VAL A 202 8.77 -10.80 -17.19
C VAL A 202 9.80 -10.33 -18.22
N LYS A 203 9.55 -10.56 -19.51
CA LYS A 203 10.30 -9.90 -20.59
C LYS A 203 9.77 -8.48 -20.75
N VAL A 204 10.35 -7.58 -19.95
CA VAL A 204 10.35 -6.15 -20.21
C VAL A 204 10.89 -5.92 -21.62
N ASP A 205 10.22 -5.07 -22.39
CA ASP A 205 10.61 -4.61 -23.72
C ASP A 205 12.13 -4.36 -23.81
N LYS A 206 12.83 -5.18 -24.60
CA LYS A 206 14.30 -5.21 -24.70
C LYS A 206 14.90 -4.02 -25.46
N ASN A 207 14.09 -3.04 -25.87
CA ASN A 207 14.53 -1.93 -26.71
C ASN A 207 14.72 -0.57 -25.99
N GLU A 208 14.62 -0.51 -24.65
CA GLU A 208 15.19 0.60 -23.87
C GLU A 208 16.05 0.04 -22.72
N VAL A 209 17.34 -0.20 -23.01
CA VAL A 209 18.45 -0.34 -22.04
C VAL A 209 18.16 -1.20 -20.80
N THR A 210 17.64 -2.43 -20.96
CA THR A 210 17.74 -3.43 -19.89
C THR A 210 19.10 -4.13 -19.96
N GLY A 211 20.16 -3.41 -19.60
CA GLY A 211 21.43 -4.09 -19.28
C GLY A 211 21.19 -5.10 -18.15
N ALA A 212 21.79 -6.28 -18.24
CA ALA A 212 21.61 -7.37 -17.28
C ALA A 212 21.68 -6.87 -15.83
N ILE A 213 20.83 -7.43 -14.95
CA ILE A 213 20.94 -7.19 -13.50
C ILE A 213 22.27 -7.79 -13.05
N ASP A 214 23.31 -6.96 -13.05
CA ASP A 214 24.62 -7.30 -12.51
C ASP A 214 24.70 -6.83 -11.05
N SER A 215 25.55 -7.47 -10.25
CA SER A 215 25.71 -7.21 -8.82
C SER A 215 25.96 -5.72 -8.53
N ARG A 216 26.66 -5.02 -9.43
CA ARG A 216 26.87 -3.57 -9.33
C ARG A 216 25.57 -2.77 -9.44
N ARG A 217 24.73 -3.05 -10.44
CA ARG A 217 23.46 -2.34 -10.64
C ARG A 217 22.49 -2.58 -9.49
N PHE A 218 22.47 -3.79 -8.94
CA PHE A 218 21.70 -4.09 -7.74
C PHE A 218 22.20 -3.30 -6.52
N LEU A 219 23.52 -3.28 -6.30
CA LEU A 219 24.12 -2.51 -5.22
C LEU A 219 23.85 -1.01 -5.37
N ASP A 220 24.04 -0.45 -6.57
CA ASP A 220 23.77 0.95 -6.85
C ASP A 220 22.30 1.30 -6.57
N GLY A 221 21.37 0.46 -7.02
CA GLY A 221 19.94 0.61 -6.70
C GLY A 221 19.66 0.59 -5.20
N ALA A 222 20.27 -0.32 -4.45
CA ALA A 222 20.14 -0.40 -3.00
C ALA A 222 20.73 0.84 -2.30
N LEU A 223 21.87 1.36 -2.79
CA LEU A 223 22.50 2.58 -2.27
C LEU A 223 21.64 3.81 -2.53
N TYR A 224 21.11 3.96 -3.75
CA TYR A 224 20.17 5.05 -4.07
C TYR A 224 18.92 4.99 -3.19
N LEU A 225 18.40 3.79 -2.94
CA LEU A 225 17.25 3.60 -2.06
C LEU A 225 17.60 4.01 -0.61
N ALA A 226 18.74 3.56 -0.08
CA ALA A 226 19.19 3.91 1.26
C ALA A 226 19.42 5.42 1.43
N ILE A 227 20.06 6.07 0.45
CA ILE A 227 20.29 7.52 0.44
C ILE A 227 18.95 8.27 0.41
N ALA A 228 18.01 7.84 -0.44
CA ALA A 228 16.70 8.47 -0.54
C ALA A 228 15.86 8.32 0.73
N ILE A 229 15.92 7.16 1.40
CA ILE A 229 15.25 6.96 2.69
C ILE A 229 15.87 7.88 3.75
N GLY A 230 17.20 7.88 3.87
CA GLY A 230 17.93 8.70 4.84
C GLY A 230 17.66 10.20 4.67
N ALA A 231 17.89 10.74 3.47
CA ALA A 231 17.58 12.14 3.16
C ALA A 231 16.07 12.43 3.25
N GLY A 232 15.23 11.47 2.86
CA GLY A 232 13.78 11.53 2.94
C GLY A 232 13.26 11.74 4.36
N THR A 233 13.88 11.11 5.36
CA THR A 233 13.47 11.32 6.77
C THR A 233 13.65 12.77 7.21
N ILE A 234 14.72 13.43 6.76
CA ILE A 234 14.97 14.84 7.05
C ILE A 234 13.91 15.71 6.36
N VAL A 235 13.62 15.43 5.08
CA VAL A 235 12.57 16.13 4.33
C VAL A 235 11.20 15.95 5.00
N SER A 236 10.86 14.75 5.46
CA SER A 236 9.61 14.48 6.18
C SER A 236 9.49 15.31 7.46
N LEU A 237 10.60 15.56 8.19
CA LEU A 237 10.59 16.43 9.37
C LEU A 237 10.28 17.89 9.01
N PHE A 238 10.82 18.38 7.90
CA PHE A 238 10.51 19.74 7.42
C PHE A 238 9.06 19.84 6.93
N LEU A 239 8.59 18.87 6.17
CA LEU A 239 7.22 18.84 5.66
C LEU A 239 6.19 18.79 6.81
N ASN A 240 6.46 18.01 7.86
CA ASN A 240 5.58 17.91 9.03
C ASN A 240 5.46 19.22 9.83
N LYS A 241 6.37 20.19 9.66
CA LYS A 241 6.20 21.53 10.24
C LYS A 241 5.15 22.38 9.50
N LEU A 242 4.90 22.08 8.23
CA LEU A 242 3.95 22.81 7.39
C LEU A 242 2.55 22.18 7.44
N MET A 243 2.49 20.85 7.34
CA MET A 243 1.26 20.06 7.32
C MET A 243 1.56 18.63 7.75
N THR A 244 0.60 17.93 8.36
CA THR A 244 0.77 16.54 8.77
C THR A 244 0.94 15.64 7.56
N PHE A 245 2.10 15.01 7.44
CA PHE A 245 2.42 14.07 6.37
C PHE A 245 2.94 12.75 6.95
N PRO A 246 2.51 11.61 6.38
CA PRO A 246 3.14 10.34 6.66
C PRO A 246 4.66 10.40 6.55
N SER A 247 5.35 9.74 7.48
CA SER A 247 6.82 9.76 7.57
C SER A 247 7.53 9.28 6.29
N TYR A 248 6.87 8.45 5.49
CA TYR A 248 7.40 7.94 4.22
C TYR A 248 7.32 8.92 3.04
N ILE A 249 6.54 10.02 3.13
CA ILE A 249 6.35 10.94 2.00
C ILE A 249 7.65 11.65 1.62
N GLY A 250 8.46 12.06 2.59
CA GLY A 250 9.77 12.68 2.29
C GLY A 250 10.69 11.74 1.50
N ALA A 251 10.72 10.45 1.84
CA ALA A 251 11.49 9.45 1.08
C ALA A 251 10.97 9.29 -0.35
N MET A 252 9.66 9.26 -0.54
CA MET A 252 9.02 9.22 -1.87
C MET A 252 9.38 10.46 -2.71
N VAL A 253 9.35 11.66 -2.12
CA VAL A 253 9.71 12.91 -2.81
C VAL A 253 11.19 12.93 -3.19
N VAL A 254 12.08 12.57 -2.28
CA VAL A 254 13.52 12.51 -2.56
C VAL A 254 13.84 11.50 -3.65
N ALA A 255 13.22 10.32 -3.62
CA ALA A 255 13.36 9.31 -4.67
C ALA A 255 12.91 9.84 -6.04
N ALA A 256 11.76 10.53 -6.10
CA ALA A 256 11.29 11.15 -7.34
C ALA A 256 12.27 12.21 -7.85
N ILE A 257 12.84 13.05 -6.96
CA ILE A 257 13.86 14.05 -7.35
C ILE A 257 15.08 13.35 -7.93
N ILE A 258 15.63 12.34 -7.23
CA ILE A 258 16.80 11.59 -7.71
C ILE A 258 16.51 10.97 -9.07
N ARG A 259 15.36 10.30 -9.24
CA ARG A 259 14.97 9.69 -10.52
C ARG A 259 14.98 10.72 -11.66
N ASN A 260 14.36 11.88 -11.44
CA ASN A 260 14.22 12.89 -12.49
C ASN A 260 15.55 13.62 -12.79
N VAL A 261 16.43 13.77 -11.80
CA VAL A 261 17.80 14.29 -12.03
C VAL A 261 18.61 13.31 -12.86
N VAL A 262 18.57 12.01 -12.53
CA VAL A 262 19.26 10.96 -13.29
C VAL A 262 18.75 10.92 -14.74
N ASP A 263 17.42 10.88 -14.93
CA ASP A 263 16.79 10.92 -16.25
C ASP A 263 17.19 12.18 -17.06
N ALA A 264 17.29 13.35 -16.42
CA ALA A 264 17.72 14.59 -17.07
C ALA A 264 19.20 14.60 -17.46
N THR A 265 20.04 13.84 -16.76
CA THR A 265 21.48 13.74 -17.06
C THR A 265 21.83 12.69 -18.11
N HIS A 266 20.84 12.00 -18.72
CA HIS A 266 21.03 10.90 -19.68
C HIS A 266 21.98 9.80 -19.18
N LYS A 267 22.12 9.65 -17.85
CA LYS A 267 22.84 8.54 -17.25
C LYS A 267 21.84 7.41 -17.03
N ASP A 268 22.08 6.30 -17.71
CA ASP A 268 21.32 5.05 -17.57
C ASP A 268 21.43 4.47 -16.15
#